data_AF-A0A7J6AP40-F1
#
_entry.id   AF-A0A7J6AP40-F1
#
_cell.length_a   1.000
_cell.length_b   1.000
_cell.length_c   1.000
_cell.angle_alpha   90.00
_cell.angle_beta   90.00
_cell.angle_gamma   90.00
#
_symmetry.space_group_name_H-M   'P 1'
#
loop_
_entity.id
_entity.type
_entity.pdbx_description
1 polymer ?
#
loop_
_entity_poly.entity_id
_entity_poly.type
_entity_poly.pdbx_seq_one_letter_code
_entity_poly.pdbx_strand_id
1 'polypeptide(L)'
;MPDPAESSDSSRQKTTARTKLGPVNVLDPFELHHNVAGNLTERTHKNLRREFCDAEKYCRSLQYQRKSSKGKSWGIVKLFAPRLEGLSSSQEALEKFPEINIPFRAAILTQSFRTELSSAGETFRVLWFKKVCSSLEVVFNDILKCTPSDQVEISQDLTNEQGDTKNEEANNILDGSSHHAIVHSGMKRPLSIEEGPSSSSSSPQGKRMRLEPSAEVAHWNWTQRHPVWAGRRKIRRVLLKTSDETSKPEGGCSSIESRVTQYIIENDSNPEEKLEFRVDAVVTGGDECTKAVLKFKATDDPAGHFHDFFHFLDCFLPKMVDTLLAKSE
;
A
#
# COMPACT_ATOMS: atom_id res chain seq x y z
N MET A 1 77.50 17.18 25.69
CA MET A 1 77.54 15.90 24.92
C MET A 1 76.19 15.21 25.15
N PRO A 2 75.57 14.65 24.11
CA PRO A 2 74.25 15.05 23.60
C PRO A 2 73.08 14.11 23.95
N ASP A 3 71.86 14.66 23.78
CA ASP A 3 70.48 14.13 23.61
C ASP A 3 70.23 12.61 23.40
N PRO A 4 69.01 12.06 23.66
CA PRO A 4 67.74 12.69 23.26
C PRO A 4 66.47 12.53 24.12
N ALA A 5 65.63 13.55 23.99
CA ALA A 5 64.17 13.58 23.91
C ALA A 5 63.40 12.25 24.02
N GLU A 6 62.65 12.10 25.13
CA GLU A 6 61.47 11.24 25.16
C GLU A 6 60.35 11.92 24.36
N SER A 7 60.16 11.46 23.14
CA SER A 7 58.98 11.72 22.34
C SER A 7 57.75 11.14 23.04
N SER A 8 56.87 12.00 23.52
CA SER A 8 55.49 11.65 23.85
C SER A 8 54.74 11.31 22.56
N ASP A 9 54.95 10.10 22.04
CA ASP A 9 54.23 9.64 20.87
C ASP A 9 52.81 9.21 21.28
N SER A 10 51.89 9.98 20.74
CA SER A 10 50.47 9.81 20.73
C SER A 10 50.03 8.38 20.41
N SER A 11 49.74 7.58 21.43
CA SER A 11 48.85 6.44 21.27
C SER A 11 47.41 6.94 21.13
N ARG A 12 47.10 7.61 20.01
CA ARG A 12 45.73 7.63 19.48
C ARG A 12 45.41 6.18 19.16
N GLN A 13 44.80 5.49 20.12
CA GLN A 13 44.09 4.25 19.86
C GLN A 13 43.26 4.47 18.61
N LYS A 14 43.63 3.81 17.50
CA LYS A 14 42.81 3.72 16.31
C LYS A 14 41.51 3.07 16.77
N THR A 15 40.51 3.89 17.07
CA THR A 15 39.13 3.47 17.17
C THR A 15 38.86 2.65 15.92
N THR A 16 38.68 1.34 16.08
CA THR A 16 38.29 0.44 15.00
C THR A 16 37.13 1.11 14.28
N ALA A 17 37.38 1.61 13.07
CA ALA A 17 36.43 2.44 12.35
C ALA A 17 35.19 1.58 12.09
N ARG A 18 34.12 1.84 12.84
CA ARG A 18 32.91 1.03 12.80
C ARG A 18 32.23 1.27 11.45
N THR A 19 31.97 0.20 10.71
CA THR A 19 31.26 0.28 9.43
C THR A 19 29.92 0.97 9.63
N LYS A 20 29.68 2.03 8.86
CA LYS A 20 28.39 2.73 8.85
C LYS A 20 27.34 1.85 8.18
N LEU A 21 26.46 1.28 9.01
CA LEU A 21 25.35 0.48 8.51
C LEU A 21 24.22 1.37 8.01
N GLY A 22 23.57 0.91 6.94
CA GLY A 22 22.45 1.57 6.29
C GLY A 22 21.41 0.56 5.82
N PRO A 23 20.41 1.02 5.06
CA PRO A 23 19.33 0.18 4.53
C PRO A 23 19.83 -0.89 3.55
N VAL A 24 20.97 -0.64 2.89
CA VAL A 24 21.71 -1.60 2.07
C VAL A 24 23.16 -1.54 2.53
N ASN A 25 23.78 -2.71 2.70
CA ASN A 25 25.16 -2.83 3.17
C ASN A 25 25.95 -3.64 2.16
N VAL A 26 26.79 -2.96 1.39
CA VAL A 26 27.74 -3.58 0.46
C VAL A 26 29.11 -3.12 0.93
N LEU A 27 29.95 -4.06 1.36
CA LEU A 27 31.30 -3.74 1.80
C LEU A 27 32.21 -3.56 0.58
N ASP A 28 33.16 -2.63 0.71
CA ASP A 28 34.23 -2.52 -0.26
C ASP A 28 35.08 -3.82 -0.26
N PRO A 29 35.52 -4.33 -1.43
CA PRO A 29 36.32 -5.55 -1.51
C PRO A 29 37.71 -5.46 -0.86
N PHE A 30 38.24 -4.24 -0.63
CA PHE A 30 39.53 -4.00 0.02
C PHE A 30 39.36 -3.32 1.38
N GLU A 31 38.54 -2.28 1.45
CA GLU A 31 38.26 -1.55 2.69
C GLU A 31 37.06 -2.14 3.43
N LEU A 32 37.24 -3.28 4.11
CA LEU A 32 36.13 -4.03 4.75
C LEU A 32 35.33 -3.24 5.82
N HIS A 33 35.84 -2.10 6.27
CA HIS A 33 35.16 -1.19 7.19
C HIS A 33 34.34 -0.10 6.48
N HIS A 34 34.41 -0.05 5.15
CA HIS A 34 33.69 0.89 4.30
C HIS A 34 32.46 0.22 3.69
N ASN A 35 31.28 0.81 3.93
CA ASN A 35 30.05 0.43 3.25
C ASN A 35 29.86 1.35 2.04
N VAL A 36 30.08 0.82 0.82
CA VAL A 36 29.94 1.59 -0.42
C VAL A 36 28.49 2.02 -0.69
N ALA A 37 27.52 1.35 -0.07
CA ALA A 37 26.10 1.70 -0.13
C ALA A 37 25.63 2.57 1.05
N GLY A 38 26.56 3.05 1.90
CA GLY A 38 26.23 3.79 3.13
C GLY A 38 25.61 5.18 2.92
N ASN A 39 25.58 5.67 1.69
CA ASN A 39 24.88 6.90 1.28
C ASN A 39 23.43 6.66 0.86
N LEU A 40 22.98 5.40 0.69
CA LEU A 40 21.63 5.10 0.26
C LEU A 40 20.62 5.40 1.38
N THR A 41 19.55 6.09 1.01
CA THR A 41 18.41 6.36 1.92
C THR A 41 17.44 5.17 1.92
N GLU A 42 16.62 5.05 2.96
CA GLU A 42 15.54 4.05 2.99
C GLU A 42 14.59 4.19 1.80
N ARG A 43 14.31 5.43 1.36
CA ARG A 43 13.49 5.72 0.17
C ARG A 43 14.13 5.13 -1.09
N THR A 44 15.42 5.36 -1.28
CA THR A 44 16.16 4.82 -2.44
C THR A 44 16.19 3.29 -2.42
N HIS A 45 16.42 2.67 -1.26
CA HIS A 45 16.36 1.22 -1.11
C HIS A 45 14.97 0.65 -1.44
N LYS A 46 13.91 1.26 -0.91
CA LYS A 46 12.52 0.85 -1.21
C LYS A 46 12.19 0.95 -2.69
N ASN A 47 12.64 2.01 -3.36
CA ASN A 47 12.46 2.17 -4.79
C ASN A 47 13.25 1.10 -5.57
N LEU A 48 14.53 0.89 -5.24
CA LEU A 48 15.35 -0.14 -5.89
C LEU A 48 14.72 -1.54 -5.77
N ARG A 49 14.24 -1.92 -4.58
CA ARG A 49 13.56 -3.20 -4.38
C ARG A 49 12.31 -3.34 -5.25
N ARG A 50 11.49 -2.29 -5.32
CA ARG A 50 10.29 -2.28 -6.17
C ARG A 50 10.66 -2.51 -7.63
N GLU A 51 11.70 -1.81 -8.11
CA GLU A 51 12.16 -1.94 -9.48
C GLU A 51 12.69 -3.33 -9.81
N PHE A 52 13.40 -3.95 -8.89
CA PHE A 52 13.86 -5.33 -9.05
C PHE A 52 12.69 -6.32 -9.07
N CYS A 53 11.68 -6.14 -8.21
CA CYS A 53 10.49 -7.00 -8.22
C CYS A 53 9.71 -6.88 -9.54
N ASP A 54 9.57 -5.67 -10.09
CA ASP A 54 8.84 -5.47 -11.34
C ASP A 54 9.65 -5.96 -12.55
N ALA A 55 10.97 -5.74 -12.55
CA ALA A 55 11.87 -6.33 -13.54
C ALA A 55 11.85 -7.86 -13.48
N GLU A 56 11.83 -8.46 -12.29
CA GLU A 56 11.74 -9.90 -12.10
C GLU A 56 10.45 -10.47 -12.72
N LYS A 57 9.29 -9.88 -12.43
CA LYS A 57 8.02 -10.25 -13.06
C LYS A 57 8.10 -10.18 -14.58
N TYR A 58 8.72 -9.12 -15.11
CA TYR A 58 8.91 -8.97 -16.54
C TYR A 58 9.84 -10.04 -17.12
N CYS A 59 10.95 -10.37 -16.46
CA CYS A 59 11.88 -11.41 -16.90
C CYS A 59 11.23 -12.80 -16.99
N ARG A 60 10.19 -13.06 -16.19
CA ARG A 60 9.38 -14.29 -16.25
C ARG A 60 8.34 -14.28 -17.38
N SER A 61 8.09 -13.14 -18.02
CA SER A 61 7.07 -12.99 -19.06
C SER A 61 7.53 -13.50 -20.43
N LEU A 62 6.55 -13.88 -21.27
CA LEU A 62 6.82 -14.29 -22.64
C LEU A 62 7.42 -13.16 -23.49
N GLN A 63 7.05 -11.91 -23.20
CA GLN A 63 7.58 -10.72 -23.88
C GLN A 63 9.08 -10.50 -23.59
N TYR A 64 9.59 -11.00 -22.46
CA TYR A 64 11.03 -11.01 -22.21
C TYR A 64 11.71 -12.18 -22.92
N GLN A 65 11.15 -13.38 -22.81
CA GLN A 65 11.77 -14.62 -23.28
C GLN A 65 11.76 -14.79 -24.81
N ARG A 66 10.77 -14.24 -25.51
CA ARG A 66 10.59 -14.46 -26.96
C ARG A 66 10.70 -13.17 -27.77
N LYS A 67 11.37 -13.29 -28.92
CA LYS A 67 11.47 -12.21 -29.91
C LYS A 67 10.09 -11.82 -30.44
N SER A 68 9.80 -10.53 -30.46
CA SER A 68 8.62 -10.01 -31.14
C SER A 68 8.79 -10.10 -32.65
N SER A 69 7.76 -10.61 -33.35
CA SER A 69 7.72 -10.69 -34.81
C SER A 69 7.31 -9.37 -35.49
N LYS A 70 6.69 -8.44 -34.75
CA LYS A 70 6.07 -7.22 -35.28
C LYS A 70 6.65 -5.93 -34.68
N GLY A 71 7.98 -5.85 -34.54
CA GLY A 71 8.67 -4.62 -34.11
C GLY A 71 8.35 -4.11 -32.70
N LYS A 72 7.58 -4.86 -31.88
CA LYS A 72 7.29 -4.46 -30.50
C LYS A 72 8.54 -4.64 -29.63
N SER A 73 8.73 -3.76 -28.64
CA SER A 73 9.80 -3.90 -27.67
C SER A 73 9.68 -5.22 -26.89
N TRP A 74 10.81 -5.92 -26.75
CA TRP A 74 10.90 -7.25 -26.14
C TRP A 74 12.29 -7.44 -25.51
N GLY A 75 12.43 -8.45 -24.66
CA GLY A 75 13.69 -8.75 -23.97
C GLY A 75 14.25 -7.54 -23.21
N ILE A 76 15.56 -7.33 -23.31
CA ILE A 76 16.24 -6.29 -22.53
C ILE A 76 15.83 -4.86 -22.91
N VAL A 77 15.32 -4.65 -24.13
CA VAL A 77 14.92 -3.33 -24.63
C VAL A 77 13.85 -2.70 -23.75
N LYS A 78 12.93 -3.50 -23.19
CA LYS A 78 11.89 -2.98 -22.30
C LYS A 78 12.43 -2.61 -20.92
N LEU A 79 13.50 -3.25 -20.45
CA LEU A 79 14.14 -2.92 -19.17
C LEU A 79 14.88 -1.58 -19.23
N PHE A 80 15.42 -1.22 -20.40
CA PHE A 80 16.09 0.07 -20.62
C PHE A 80 15.18 1.16 -21.15
N ALA A 81 13.90 0.87 -21.40
CA ALA A 81 12.96 1.89 -21.83
C ALA A 81 12.82 2.95 -20.71
N PRO A 82 12.98 4.26 -21.02
CA PRO A 82 12.79 5.30 -20.04
C PRO A 82 11.39 5.17 -19.45
N ARG A 83 11.32 5.05 -18.12
CA ARG A 83 10.04 5.23 -17.44
C ARG A 83 9.72 6.71 -17.47
N LEU A 84 8.66 7.07 -18.19
CA LEU A 84 8.06 8.38 -18.05
C LEU A 84 7.67 8.52 -16.57
N GLU A 85 8.29 9.44 -15.83
CA GLU A 85 7.90 9.74 -14.46
C GLU A 85 6.40 10.09 -14.47
N GLY A 86 5.59 9.22 -13.87
CA GLY A 86 4.12 9.30 -13.90
C GLY A 86 3.42 8.06 -14.49
N LEU A 87 4.09 7.24 -15.31
CA LEU A 87 3.52 6.00 -15.84
C LEU A 87 4.33 4.80 -15.37
N SER A 88 4.07 4.33 -14.14
CA SER A 88 4.54 3.00 -13.74
C SER A 88 3.99 1.97 -14.73
N SER A 89 4.89 1.15 -15.29
CA SER A 89 4.60 0.22 -16.36
C SER A 89 3.86 -1.01 -15.82
N SER A 90 2.55 -0.91 -15.72
CA SER A 90 1.65 -2.06 -15.85
C SER A 90 0.62 -1.70 -16.93
N GLN A 91 0.29 -2.66 -17.79
CA GLN A 91 -0.89 -2.61 -18.65
C GLN A 91 -2.19 -2.75 -17.84
N GLU A 92 -2.22 -2.12 -16.67
CA GLU A 92 -3.35 -1.91 -15.78
C GLU A 92 -3.32 -0.41 -15.47
N ALA A 93 -3.64 0.40 -16.48
CA ALA A 93 -4.16 1.75 -16.24
C ALA A 93 -5.62 1.63 -15.77
N LEU A 94 -5.86 0.74 -14.79
CA LEU A 94 -7.01 0.83 -13.92
C LEU A 94 -6.61 1.90 -12.90
N GLU A 95 -7.05 3.13 -13.17
CA GLU A 95 -7.21 4.22 -12.19
C GLU A 95 -6.23 4.11 -10.99
N LYS A 96 -4.99 4.61 -11.13
CA LYS A 96 -4.05 4.60 -10.00
C LYS A 96 -4.51 5.58 -8.94
N PHE A 97 -5.26 5.07 -7.96
CA PHE A 97 -5.56 5.78 -6.74
C PHE A 97 -4.26 6.19 -6.05
N PRO A 98 -4.13 7.44 -5.57
CA PRO A 98 -3.03 7.85 -4.72
C PRO A 98 -2.93 6.92 -3.48
N GLU A 99 -1.73 6.41 -3.19
CA GLU A 99 -1.51 5.43 -2.12
C GLU A 99 -0.51 5.90 -1.06
N ILE A 100 -0.82 5.67 0.22
CA ILE A 100 0.08 5.87 1.37
C ILE A 100 0.33 4.52 2.05
N ASN A 101 1.57 4.27 2.46
CA ASN A 101 1.95 3.01 3.10
C ASN A 101 2.37 3.25 4.56
N ILE A 102 1.75 2.53 5.50
CA ILE A 102 2.14 2.52 6.92
C ILE A 102 2.84 1.18 7.20
N PRO A 103 4.18 1.16 7.34
CA PRO A 103 4.91 -0.07 7.60
C PRO A 103 4.71 -0.54 9.05
N PHE A 104 4.68 -1.86 9.26
CA PHE A 104 4.79 -2.41 10.60
C PHE A 104 6.17 -2.11 11.19
N ARG A 105 6.21 -1.52 12.39
CA ARG A 105 7.44 -1.17 13.10
C ARG A 105 7.32 -1.56 14.57
N ALA A 106 7.84 -2.73 14.95
CA ALA A 106 7.76 -3.20 16.34
C ALA A 106 8.45 -2.26 17.36
N ALA A 107 9.49 -1.55 16.93
CA ALA A 107 10.31 -0.69 17.79
C ALA A 107 9.55 0.53 18.36
N ILE A 108 8.51 1.02 17.67
CA ILE A 108 7.75 2.20 18.11
C ILE A 108 6.55 1.85 18.99
N LEU A 109 6.14 0.58 19.04
CA LEU A 109 4.96 0.16 19.78
C LEU A 109 5.21 0.21 21.30
N THR A 110 4.14 0.25 22.10
CA THR A 110 4.25 0.08 23.55
C THR A 110 4.64 -1.36 23.90
N GLN A 111 5.22 -1.56 25.09
CA GLN A 111 5.65 -2.90 25.50
C GLN A 111 4.46 -3.86 25.66
N SER A 112 3.34 -3.37 26.21
CA SER A 112 2.08 -4.11 26.35
C SER A 112 1.54 -4.57 25.00
N PHE A 113 1.51 -3.67 24.00
CA PHE A 113 1.01 -4.02 22.68
C PHE A 113 1.94 -4.99 21.93
N ARG A 114 3.27 -4.88 22.10
CA ARG A 114 4.21 -5.89 21.58
C ARG A 114 3.94 -7.27 22.15
N THR A 115 3.71 -7.37 23.46
CA THR A 115 3.41 -8.67 24.10
C THR A 115 2.09 -9.25 23.60
N GLU A 116 1.05 -8.42 23.44
CA GLU A 116 -0.22 -8.82 22.87
C GLU A 116 -0.06 -9.38 21.46
N LEU A 117 0.63 -8.64 20.57
CA LEU A 117 0.90 -9.08 19.20
C LEU A 117 1.70 -10.39 19.15
N SER A 118 2.67 -10.57 20.05
CA SER A 118 3.46 -11.80 20.12
C SER A 118 2.62 -13.01 20.57
N SER A 119 1.62 -12.79 21.43
CA SER A 119 0.71 -13.82 21.91
C SER A 119 -0.38 -14.20 20.90
N ALA A 120 -0.66 -13.32 19.93
CA ALA A 120 -1.73 -13.47 18.95
C ALA A 120 -1.43 -14.46 17.82
N GLY A 121 -0.17 -14.89 17.67
CA GLY A 121 0.25 -15.84 16.63
C GLY A 121 -0.13 -15.38 15.23
N GLU A 122 -0.95 -16.17 14.53
CA GLU A 122 -1.37 -15.90 13.14
C GLU A 122 -2.28 -14.67 13.01
N THR A 123 -2.97 -14.28 14.09
CA THR A 123 -3.89 -13.13 14.12
C THR A 123 -3.21 -11.80 14.39
N PHE A 124 -1.88 -11.77 14.57
CA PHE A 124 -1.16 -10.53 14.88
C PHE A 124 -1.39 -9.43 13.83
N ARG A 125 -1.52 -9.78 12.54
CA ARG A 125 -1.73 -8.83 11.45
C ARG A 125 -3.06 -8.11 11.60
N VAL A 126 -4.10 -8.84 12.00
CA VAL A 126 -5.46 -8.33 12.24
C VAL A 126 -5.46 -7.36 13.41
N LEU A 127 -4.86 -7.76 14.54
CA LEU A 127 -4.78 -6.91 15.72
C LEU A 127 -3.98 -5.63 15.46
N TRP A 128 -2.85 -5.76 14.78
CA TRP A 128 -2.05 -4.61 14.38
C TRP A 128 -2.82 -3.70 13.42
N PHE A 129 -3.46 -4.26 12.40
CA PHE A 129 -4.23 -3.49 11.42
C PHE A 129 -5.40 -2.77 12.07
N LYS A 130 -6.14 -3.42 12.97
CA LYS A 130 -7.21 -2.79 13.76
C LYS A 130 -6.70 -1.59 14.54
N LYS A 131 -5.52 -1.69 15.18
CA LYS A 131 -4.91 -0.57 15.90
C LYS A 131 -4.49 0.58 14.97
N VAL A 132 -3.99 0.25 13.77
CA VAL A 132 -3.69 1.24 12.73
C VAL A 132 -4.97 1.95 12.28
N CYS A 133 -6.06 1.21 12.02
CA CYS A 133 -7.37 1.77 11.66
C CYS A 133 -7.91 2.72 12.72
N SER A 134 -7.92 2.31 13.99
CA SER A 134 -8.33 3.20 15.09
C SER A 134 -7.44 4.44 15.21
N SER A 135 -6.13 4.30 14.96
CA SER A 135 -5.23 5.45 14.95
C SER A 135 -5.55 6.39 13.80
N LEU A 136 -5.85 5.88 12.61
CA LEU A 136 -6.25 6.68 11.45
C LEU A 136 -7.54 7.45 11.70
N GLU A 137 -8.54 6.82 12.32
CA GLU A 137 -9.78 7.49 12.74
C GLU A 137 -9.51 8.67 13.67
N VAL A 138 -8.65 8.49 14.68
CA VAL A 138 -8.21 9.59 15.56
C VAL A 138 -7.51 10.69 14.77
N VAL A 139 -6.66 10.34 13.78
CA VAL A 139 -6.01 11.37 12.96
C VAL A 139 -7.02 12.17 12.16
N PHE A 140 -7.93 11.52 11.43
CA PHE A 140 -8.90 12.22 10.60
C PHE A 140 -9.91 12.99 11.45
N ASN A 141 -10.54 12.36 12.44
CA ASN A 141 -11.59 12.96 13.25
C ASN A 141 -11.07 13.97 14.29
N ASP A 142 -10.05 13.59 15.07
CA ASP A 142 -9.68 14.39 16.25
C ASP A 142 -8.55 15.39 15.95
N ILE A 143 -7.65 15.05 15.03
CA ILE A 143 -6.47 15.88 14.72
C ILE A 143 -6.72 16.76 13.50
N LEU A 144 -7.23 16.22 12.40
CA LEU A 144 -7.50 16.96 11.17
C LEU A 144 -8.92 17.52 11.11
N LYS A 145 -9.81 17.09 12.02
CA LYS A 145 -11.21 17.55 12.12
C LYS A 145 -12.01 17.30 10.85
N CYS A 146 -11.71 16.20 10.16
CA CYS A 146 -12.54 15.70 9.07
C CYS A 146 -13.86 15.19 9.65
N THR A 147 -14.97 15.49 9.00
CA THR A 147 -16.28 14.96 9.37
C THR A 147 -16.58 13.70 8.56
N PRO A 148 -17.13 12.61 9.15
CA PRO A 148 -17.61 11.48 8.37
C PRO A 148 -18.65 11.95 7.34
N SER A 149 -18.59 11.43 6.11
CA SER A 149 -19.61 11.70 5.09
C SER A 149 -20.77 10.71 5.25
N ASP A 150 -22.00 11.22 5.36
CA ASP A 150 -23.22 10.44 5.61
C ASP A 150 -23.70 9.59 4.40
N GLN A 151 -22.98 9.59 3.28
CA GLN A 151 -23.35 8.79 2.11
C GLN A 151 -22.90 7.33 2.24
N VAL A 152 -23.66 6.57 3.02
CA VAL A 152 -23.59 5.11 3.07
C VAL A 152 -24.58 4.54 2.05
N GLU A 153 -24.15 4.40 0.79
CA GLU A 153 -24.81 3.49 -0.15
C GLU A 153 -24.36 2.06 0.17
N ILE A 154 -25.13 1.37 1.01
CA ILE A 154 -25.06 -0.09 1.13
C ILE A 154 -25.75 -0.65 -0.12
N SER A 155 -24.98 -0.99 -1.15
CA SER A 155 -25.44 -1.92 -2.17
C SER A 155 -25.44 -3.32 -1.57
N GLN A 156 -26.58 -3.70 -0.98
CA GLN A 156 -26.91 -5.11 -0.78
C GLN A 156 -27.35 -5.69 -2.12
N ASP A 157 -26.50 -6.56 -2.65
CA ASP A 157 -26.77 -7.40 -3.81
C ASP A 157 -27.93 -8.35 -3.43
N LEU A 158 -29.16 -7.98 -3.81
CA LEU A 158 -30.33 -8.84 -3.65
C LEU A 158 -30.35 -9.84 -4.79
N THR A 159 -29.78 -11.01 -4.53
CA THR A 159 -30.21 -12.25 -5.17
C THR A 159 -31.69 -12.48 -4.87
N ASN A 160 -32.55 -12.34 -5.88
CA ASN A 160 -33.86 -12.97 -5.90
C ASN A 160 -34.05 -13.61 -7.28
N GLU A 161 -33.93 -14.94 -7.30
CA GLU A 161 -34.53 -15.76 -8.34
C GLU A 161 -36.02 -15.99 -8.04
N GLN A 162 -36.79 -16.13 -9.13
CA GLN A 162 -37.96 -16.99 -9.33
C GLN A 162 -39.35 -16.34 -9.53
N GLY A 163 -39.89 -16.53 -10.74
CA GLY A 163 -41.33 -16.64 -11.08
C GLY A 163 -42.05 -15.31 -11.32
N ASP A 164 -42.88 -15.09 -12.34
CA ASP A 164 -43.71 -16.02 -13.12
C ASP A 164 -44.27 -15.34 -14.40
N THR A 165 -44.42 -16.19 -15.42
CA THR A 165 -45.14 -16.22 -16.72
C THR A 165 -46.28 -15.22 -17.07
N LYS A 166 -46.31 -14.75 -18.34
CA LYS A 166 -47.41 -14.86 -19.37
C LYS A 166 -47.22 -13.91 -20.58
N ASN A 167 -47.08 -14.47 -21.79
CA ASN A 167 -48.03 -14.50 -22.94
C ASN A 167 -48.11 -13.18 -23.74
N GLU A 168 -48.24 -13.10 -25.07
CA GLU A 168 -48.28 -14.01 -26.24
C GLU A 168 -48.35 -13.11 -27.51
N GLU A 169 -48.19 -13.72 -28.70
CA GLU A 169 -48.67 -13.24 -30.03
C GLU A 169 -47.96 -12.06 -30.73
N ALA A 170 -47.76 -12.00 -32.05
CA ALA A 170 -48.00 -12.89 -33.19
C ALA A 170 -47.28 -12.36 -34.46
N ASN A 171 -47.15 -13.22 -35.48
CA ASN A 171 -47.20 -12.96 -36.94
C ASN A 171 -46.01 -13.46 -37.82
N ASN A 172 -46.13 -14.72 -38.27
CA ASN A 172 -46.40 -15.18 -39.63
C ASN A 172 -45.61 -14.75 -40.90
N ILE A 173 -45.21 -15.81 -41.65
CA ILE A 173 -45.29 -16.07 -43.12
C ILE A 173 -44.10 -15.62 -44.02
N LEU A 174 -43.26 -16.56 -44.53
CA LEU A 174 -43.31 -17.37 -45.80
C LEU A 174 -42.66 -16.59 -46.99
N ASP A 175 -41.86 -17.09 -47.94
CA ASP A 175 -41.57 -18.42 -48.50
C ASP A 175 -40.33 -18.34 -49.46
N GLY A 176 -39.75 -19.48 -49.89
CA GLY A 176 -39.04 -19.59 -51.19
C GLY A 176 -37.62 -20.20 -51.28
N SER A 177 -37.54 -21.55 -51.43
CA SER A 177 -36.65 -22.42 -52.26
C SER A 177 -35.32 -21.89 -52.87
N SER A 178 -34.20 -22.64 -53.04
CA SER A 178 -33.96 -24.08 -53.21
C SER A 178 -32.44 -24.46 -53.20
N HIS A 179 -32.18 -25.78 -53.07
CA HIS A 179 -30.99 -26.58 -53.47
C HIS A 179 -29.85 -26.91 -52.46
N HIS A 180 -30.02 -28.12 -51.87
CA HIS A 180 -29.06 -29.22 -51.67
C HIS A 180 -27.53 -28.98 -51.61
N ALA A 181 -26.90 -29.39 -50.50
CA ALA A 181 -25.98 -30.54 -50.48
C ALA A 181 -25.76 -31.06 -49.04
N ILE A 182 -25.92 -32.37 -48.88
CA ILE A 182 -25.73 -33.19 -47.68
C ILE A 182 -24.22 -33.43 -47.48
N VAL A 183 -23.75 -33.61 -46.23
CA VAL A 183 -22.91 -34.73 -45.75
C VAL A 183 -22.33 -34.47 -44.34
N HIS A 184 -22.96 -35.13 -43.36
CA HIS A 184 -22.44 -35.84 -42.18
C HIS A 184 -21.70 -35.18 -41.00
N SER A 185 -22.40 -35.22 -39.86
CA SER A 185 -21.94 -35.12 -38.47
C SER A 185 -21.08 -36.32 -38.01
N GLY A 186 -20.12 -36.01 -37.13
CA GLY A 186 -19.83 -36.74 -35.89
C GLY A 186 -18.99 -38.02 -35.97
N MET A 187 -17.87 -38.04 -35.23
CA MET A 187 -17.35 -39.28 -34.62
C MET A 187 -16.45 -38.97 -33.41
N LYS A 188 -16.91 -39.42 -32.24
CA LYS A 188 -16.18 -39.50 -30.97
C LYS A 188 -15.23 -40.71 -31.02
N ARG A 189 -14.03 -40.61 -30.43
CA ARG A 189 -13.21 -41.79 -30.11
C ARG A 189 -13.63 -42.36 -28.75
N PRO A 190 -13.86 -43.69 -28.61
CA PRO A 190 -14.17 -44.33 -27.34
C PRO A 190 -12.90 -44.72 -26.55
N LEU A 191 -13.02 -44.67 -25.22
CA LEU A 191 -12.08 -45.24 -24.25
C LEU A 191 -12.42 -46.73 -24.05
N SER A 192 -11.41 -47.60 -24.03
CA SER A 192 -11.57 -49.03 -23.73
C SER A 192 -11.63 -49.29 -22.22
N ILE A 193 -12.59 -50.14 -21.85
CA ILE A 193 -12.83 -50.78 -20.55
C ILE A 193 -12.13 -52.14 -20.54
N GLU A 194 -11.51 -52.52 -19.41
CA GLU A 194 -11.29 -53.90 -18.95
C GLU A 194 -11.30 -53.85 -17.40
N GLU A 195 -12.20 -54.61 -16.77
CA GLU A 195 -12.37 -54.80 -15.30
C GLU A 195 -11.56 -56.03 -14.85
N GLY A 196 -10.80 -56.04 -13.75
CA GLY A 196 -11.18 -56.15 -12.32
C GLY A 196 -10.11 -56.99 -11.56
N PRO A 197 -10.23 -57.41 -10.27
CA PRO A 197 -11.04 -56.91 -9.15
C PRO A 197 -10.25 -56.61 -7.83
N SER A 198 -10.83 -55.72 -7.00
CA SER A 198 -10.80 -55.62 -5.51
C SER A 198 -9.49 -55.63 -4.70
N SER A 199 -9.17 -54.50 -4.04
CA SER A 199 -9.29 -54.28 -2.57
C SER A 199 -8.35 -53.19 -2.02
N SER A 200 -8.83 -52.47 -0.99
CA SER A 200 -8.11 -51.59 -0.03
C SER A 200 -7.80 -50.12 -0.39
N SER A 201 -8.78 -49.28 -0.04
CA SER A 201 -8.68 -48.10 0.85
C SER A 201 -7.80 -46.88 0.52
N SER A 202 -8.50 -45.73 0.51
CA SER A 202 -8.09 -44.36 0.84
C SER A 202 -7.41 -43.51 -0.26
N SER A 203 -8.24 -42.90 -1.10
CA SER A 203 -7.93 -41.63 -1.75
C SER A 203 -7.82 -40.52 -0.69
N PRO A 204 -6.80 -39.67 -0.68
CA PRO A 204 -6.82 -38.45 0.12
C PRO A 204 -7.83 -37.48 -0.52
N GLN A 205 -9.03 -37.41 0.05
CA GLN A 205 -9.91 -36.25 -0.08
C GLN A 205 -9.21 -35.06 0.56
N GLY A 206 -8.39 -34.39 -0.25
CA GLY A 206 -7.76 -33.14 0.08
C GLY A 206 -7.84 -32.25 -1.14
N LYS A 207 -9.07 -31.89 -1.57
CA LYS A 207 -9.23 -30.60 -2.25
C LYS A 207 -8.65 -29.60 -1.27
N ARG A 208 -7.41 -29.14 -1.52
CA ARG A 208 -6.87 -27.95 -0.87
C ARG A 208 -7.90 -26.87 -1.14
N MET A 209 -8.74 -26.62 -0.15
CA MET A 209 -9.57 -25.45 -0.10
C MET A 209 -8.56 -24.32 -0.14
N ARG A 210 -8.49 -23.66 -1.30
CA ARG A 210 -7.73 -22.44 -1.47
C ARG A 210 -8.36 -21.48 -0.47
N LEU A 211 -7.74 -21.37 0.70
CA LEU A 211 -8.02 -20.33 1.67
C LEU A 211 -7.70 -19.03 0.93
N GLU A 212 -8.73 -18.41 0.37
CA GLU A 212 -8.68 -17.01 0.05
C GLU A 212 -8.28 -16.31 1.35
N PRO A 213 -7.13 -15.62 1.41
CA PRO A 213 -6.82 -14.81 2.57
C PRO A 213 -7.88 -13.72 2.58
N SER A 214 -8.81 -13.79 3.54
CA SER A 214 -9.76 -12.71 3.79
C SER A 214 -8.95 -11.46 4.09
N ALA A 215 -8.66 -10.66 3.06
CA ALA A 215 -7.92 -9.43 3.18
C ALA A 215 -8.80 -8.49 3.98
N GLU A 216 -8.38 -8.12 5.18
CA GLU A 216 -9.13 -7.16 5.98
C GLU A 216 -9.05 -5.81 5.30
N VAL A 217 -10.23 -5.28 4.96
CA VAL A 217 -10.36 -3.98 4.32
C VAL A 217 -11.22 -3.08 5.20
N ALA A 218 -10.72 -1.88 5.48
CA ALA A 218 -11.46 -0.82 6.13
C ALA A 218 -11.72 0.31 5.15
N HIS A 219 -12.89 0.94 5.22
CA HIS A 219 -13.32 1.96 4.28
C HIS A 219 -13.89 3.14 5.07
N TRP A 220 -13.49 4.35 4.71
CA TRP A 220 -14.03 5.57 5.28
C TRP A 220 -14.35 6.58 4.18
N ASN A 221 -15.40 7.36 4.39
CA ASN A 221 -15.67 8.56 3.60
C ASN A 221 -15.58 9.76 4.53
N TRP A 222 -14.77 10.74 4.14
CA TRP A 222 -14.48 11.92 4.94
C TRP A 222 -14.78 13.19 4.14
N THR A 223 -15.19 14.22 4.85
CA THR A 223 -15.36 15.57 4.33
C THR A 223 -14.43 16.51 5.08
N GLN A 224 -13.68 17.31 4.34
CA GLN A 224 -12.78 18.33 4.85
C GLN A 224 -13.22 19.70 4.35
N ARG A 225 -13.64 20.59 5.27
CA ARG A 225 -14.19 21.92 4.92
C ARG A 225 -13.18 23.05 4.94
N HIS A 226 -12.05 22.82 5.58
CA HIS A 226 -11.03 23.84 5.83
C HIS A 226 -9.69 23.41 5.24
N PRO A 227 -8.84 24.32 4.76
CA PRO A 227 -7.54 24.01 4.16
C PRO A 227 -6.48 23.69 5.24
N VAL A 228 -6.74 22.66 6.04
CA VAL A 228 -5.93 22.29 7.23
C VAL A 228 -4.52 21.82 6.88
N TRP A 229 -4.24 21.51 5.62
CA TRP A 229 -2.91 21.19 5.11
C TRP A 229 -2.06 22.44 4.86
N ALA A 230 -2.67 23.61 4.67
CA ALA A 230 -1.97 24.84 4.31
C ALA A 230 -1.48 25.60 5.57
N GLY A 231 -0.32 26.27 5.45
CA GLY A 231 0.16 27.22 6.47
C GLY A 231 0.55 26.63 7.84
N ARG A 232 0.43 25.30 8.05
CA ARG A 232 0.66 24.63 9.34
C ARG A 232 1.99 24.99 9.99
N ARG A 233 3.09 25.05 9.23
CA ARG A 233 4.43 25.39 9.74
C ARG A 233 4.51 26.79 10.37
N LYS A 234 3.77 27.77 9.85
CA LYS A 234 3.74 29.13 10.41
C LYS A 234 2.96 29.12 11.72
N ILE A 235 1.78 28.50 11.71
CA ILE A 235 0.88 28.41 12.87
C ILE A 235 1.53 27.62 14.02
N ARG A 236 2.13 26.47 13.72
CA ARG A 236 2.89 25.67 14.68
C ARG A 236 4.01 26.47 15.35
N ARG A 237 4.75 27.30 14.60
CA ARG A 237 5.78 28.17 15.18
C ARG A 237 5.21 29.22 16.13
N VAL A 238 4.04 29.77 15.83
CA VAL A 238 3.35 30.72 16.71
C VAL A 238 2.90 30.02 18.00
N LEU A 239 2.27 28.85 17.89
CA LEU A 239 1.79 28.09 19.05
C LEU A 239 2.94 27.55 19.93
N LEU A 240 4.06 27.15 19.34
CA LEU A 240 5.26 26.74 20.07
C LEU A 240 6.00 27.94 20.70
N LYS A 241 5.84 29.15 20.17
CA LYS A 241 6.40 30.36 20.80
C LYS A 241 5.59 30.80 22.02
N THR A 242 4.30 30.47 22.06
CA THR A 242 3.40 30.79 23.17
C THR A 242 3.21 29.63 24.17
N SER A 243 3.85 28.48 23.95
CA SER A 243 3.80 27.32 24.85
C SER A 243 5.20 26.85 25.23
N ASP A 244 5.33 26.25 26.41
CA ASP A 244 6.59 25.69 26.93
C ASP A 244 6.87 24.27 26.37
N GLU A 245 6.18 23.85 25.29
CA GLU A 245 6.34 22.51 24.69
C GLU A 245 7.54 22.44 23.74
N THR A 246 8.34 21.38 23.89
CA THR A 246 9.57 21.16 23.12
C THR A 246 9.33 20.85 21.63
N SER A 247 10.27 21.29 20.80
CA SER A 247 10.25 21.27 19.33
C SER A 247 10.33 19.88 18.72
N LYS A 248 9.24 19.10 18.75
CA LYS A 248 9.11 17.90 17.91
C LYS A 248 8.83 18.29 16.44
N PRO A 249 9.20 17.45 15.45
CA PRO A 249 8.81 17.67 14.05
C PRO A 249 7.29 17.55 13.85
N GLU A 250 6.79 18.03 12.71
CA GLU A 250 5.38 17.91 12.30
C GLU A 250 4.93 16.45 12.29
N GLY A 251 3.77 16.19 12.89
CA GLY A 251 3.28 14.83 13.15
C GLY A 251 3.83 14.16 14.42
N GLY A 252 4.78 14.78 15.14
CA GLY A 252 5.45 14.18 16.31
C GLY A 252 4.80 14.46 17.68
N CYS A 253 3.72 15.25 17.72
CA CYS A 253 2.91 15.44 18.92
C CYS A 253 1.45 15.68 18.53
N SER A 254 0.57 14.73 18.86
CA SER A 254 -0.86 14.79 18.54
C SER A 254 -1.57 16.02 19.11
N SER A 255 -1.24 16.44 20.34
CA SER A 255 -1.84 17.61 21.01
C SER A 255 -1.61 18.92 20.25
N ILE A 256 -0.35 19.23 19.93
CA ILE A 256 -0.03 20.46 19.19
C ILE A 256 -0.61 20.43 17.77
N GLU A 257 -0.65 19.27 17.10
CA GLU A 257 -1.22 19.17 15.75
C GLU A 257 -2.73 19.39 15.73
N SER A 258 -3.45 18.88 16.74
CA SER A 258 -4.88 19.17 16.90
C SER A 258 -5.11 20.66 17.12
N ARG A 259 -4.29 21.32 17.95
CA ARG A 259 -4.35 22.79 18.17
C ARG A 259 -4.02 23.60 16.92
N VAL A 260 -3.05 23.17 16.10
CA VAL A 260 -2.73 23.80 14.81
C VAL A 260 -3.93 23.73 13.88
N THR A 261 -4.57 22.56 13.78
CA THR A 261 -5.78 22.40 12.97
C THR A 261 -6.91 23.28 13.49
N GLN A 262 -7.15 23.30 14.81
CA GLN A 262 -8.18 24.13 15.43
C GLN A 262 -7.96 25.62 15.12
N TYR A 263 -6.71 26.10 15.22
CA TYR A 263 -6.38 27.48 14.87
C TYR A 263 -6.64 27.79 13.39
N ILE A 264 -6.37 26.85 12.48
CA ILE A 264 -6.69 27.04 11.05
C ILE A 264 -8.19 27.21 10.86
N ILE A 265 -8.99 26.35 11.49
CA ILE A 265 -10.46 26.38 11.40
C ILE A 265 -11.02 27.72 11.92
N GLU A 266 -10.54 28.19 13.07
CA GLU A 266 -11.01 29.44 13.68
C GLU A 266 -10.63 30.70 12.90
N ASN A 267 -9.55 30.64 12.11
CA ASN A 267 -9.07 31.77 11.31
C ASN A 267 -9.42 31.63 9.82
N ASP A 268 -10.19 30.61 9.45
CA ASP A 268 -10.62 30.40 8.08
C ASP A 268 -11.76 31.36 7.74
N SER A 269 -11.55 32.17 6.72
CA SER A 269 -12.50 33.18 6.27
C SER A 269 -13.48 32.65 5.22
N ASN A 270 -13.24 31.45 4.65
CA ASN A 270 -14.10 30.90 3.60
C ASN A 270 -14.20 29.36 3.65
N PRO A 271 -15.13 28.80 4.45
CA PRO A 271 -15.28 27.34 4.63
C PRO A 271 -16.06 26.63 3.50
N GLU A 272 -16.38 27.31 2.39
CA GLU A 272 -17.27 26.76 1.35
C GLU A 272 -16.56 25.78 0.38
N GLU A 273 -15.24 25.73 0.39
CA GLU A 273 -14.44 24.80 -0.44
C GLU A 273 -14.32 23.43 0.24
N LYS A 274 -15.44 22.70 0.30
CA LYS A 274 -15.46 21.34 0.82
C LYS A 274 -14.72 20.37 -0.11
N LEU A 275 -13.94 19.48 0.48
CA LEU A 275 -13.30 18.33 -0.17
C LEU A 275 -13.85 17.04 0.43
N GLU A 276 -14.50 16.20 -0.36
CA GLU A 276 -14.94 14.86 0.03
C GLU A 276 -14.05 13.81 -0.60
N PHE A 277 -13.62 12.84 0.21
CA PHE A 277 -12.71 11.79 -0.22
C PHE A 277 -12.98 10.47 0.49
N ARG A 278 -12.71 9.37 -0.20
CA ARG A 278 -12.72 8.01 0.32
C ARG A 278 -11.31 7.55 0.64
N VAL A 279 -11.17 6.78 1.72
CA VAL A 279 -9.96 6.09 2.12
C VAL A 279 -10.25 4.61 2.28
N ASP A 280 -9.59 3.79 1.48
CA ASP A 280 -9.66 2.33 1.58
C ASP A 280 -8.33 1.81 2.13
N ALA A 281 -8.35 1.12 3.25
CA ALA A 281 -7.18 0.54 3.89
C ALA A 281 -7.19 -0.97 3.77
N VAL A 282 -6.05 -1.55 3.42
CA VAL A 282 -5.86 -3.01 3.41
C VAL A 282 -4.51 -3.38 4.01
N VAL A 283 -4.49 -4.44 4.82
CA VAL A 283 -3.24 -5.02 5.30
C VAL A 283 -2.62 -5.92 4.24
N THR A 284 -1.34 -5.70 3.95
CA THR A 284 -0.57 -6.50 3.00
C THR A 284 0.76 -6.92 3.62
N GLY A 285 1.22 -8.13 3.31
CA GLY A 285 2.58 -8.57 3.64
C GLY A 285 2.69 -10.02 4.07
N GLY A 286 3.72 -10.68 3.55
CA GLY A 286 4.27 -11.94 4.06
C GLY A 286 5.53 -11.69 4.90
N ASP A 287 5.87 -12.69 5.71
CA ASP A 287 7.13 -13.06 6.39
C ASP A 287 7.95 -11.93 7.06
N GLU A 288 8.22 -10.83 6.36
CA GLU A 288 9.16 -9.76 6.75
C GLU A 288 8.69 -8.34 6.38
N CYS A 289 7.55 -8.16 5.69
CA CYS A 289 7.14 -6.87 5.12
C CYS A 289 5.65 -6.54 5.35
N THR A 290 5.15 -6.75 6.57
CA THR A 290 3.78 -6.37 6.94
C THR A 290 3.62 -4.84 6.88
N LYS A 291 2.59 -4.37 6.17
CA LYS A 291 2.26 -2.95 6.02
C LYS A 291 0.77 -2.76 5.75
N ALA A 292 0.22 -1.60 6.13
CA ALA A 292 -1.10 -1.16 5.73
C ALA A 292 -0.95 -0.26 4.50
N VAL A 293 -1.76 -0.53 3.47
CA VAL A 293 -1.83 0.26 2.25
C VAL A 293 -3.14 1.03 2.27
N LEU A 294 -3.06 2.35 2.22
CA LEU A 294 -4.18 3.26 2.18
C LEU A 294 -4.33 3.79 0.76
N LYS A 295 -5.49 3.62 0.15
CA LYS A 295 -5.84 4.14 -1.17
C LYS A 295 -6.81 5.28 -1.00
N PHE A 296 -6.56 6.38 -1.69
CA PHE A 296 -7.36 7.60 -1.60
C PHE A 296 -8.09 7.86 -2.91
N LYS A 297 -9.34 8.32 -2.81
CA LYS A 297 -10.13 8.73 -3.98
C LYS A 297 -10.87 10.03 -3.64
N ALA A 298 -10.77 11.04 -4.49
CA ALA A 298 -11.64 12.20 -4.39
C ALA A 298 -13.06 11.81 -4.83
N THR A 299 -14.05 12.13 -4.01
CA THR A 299 -15.48 11.90 -4.29
C THR A 299 -16.14 13.20 -4.76
N ASP A 300 -15.81 14.33 -4.13
CA ASP A 300 -16.26 15.68 -4.50
C ASP A 300 -15.11 16.66 -4.23
N ASP A 301 -14.60 17.32 -5.26
CA ASP A 301 -13.47 18.28 -5.16
C ASP A 301 -13.71 19.49 -6.08
N PRO A 302 -14.63 20.40 -5.73
CA PRO A 302 -14.96 21.56 -6.55
C PRO A 302 -13.80 22.54 -6.72
N ALA A 303 -12.89 22.61 -5.74
CA ALA A 303 -11.77 23.54 -5.72
C ALA A 303 -10.46 22.93 -6.28
N GLY A 304 -10.41 21.61 -6.51
CA GLY A 304 -9.23 20.92 -7.05
C GLY A 304 -8.09 20.75 -6.03
N HIS A 305 -8.40 20.73 -4.74
CA HIS A 305 -7.41 20.70 -3.66
C HIS A 305 -7.01 19.31 -3.19
N PHE A 306 -7.61 18.25 -3.74
CA PHE A 306 -7.35 16.88 -3.31
C PHE A 306 -5.87 16.49 -3.36
N HIS A 307 -5.15 16.86 -4.42
CA HIS A 307 -3.75 16.47 -4.57
C HIS A 307 -2.82 17.17 -3.55
N ASP A 308 -3.07 18.44 -3.25
CA ASP A 308 -2.32 19.17 -2.23
C ASP A 308 -2.56 18.57 -0.83
N PHE A 309 -3.83 18.25 -0.55
CA PHE A 309 -4.20 17.56 0.68
C PHE A 309 -3.55 16.17 0.77
N PHE A 310 -3.58 15.38 -0.32
CA PHE A 310 -2.94 14.07 -0.37
C PHE A 310 -1.43 14.15 -0.14
N HIS A 311 -0.73 15.10 -0.75
CA HIS A 311 0.71 15.28 -0.56
C HIS A 311 1.06 15.61 0.90
N PHE A 312 0.23 16.43 1.54
CA PHE A 312 0.32 16.64 2.98
C PHE A 312 0.14 15.33 3.75
N LEU A 313 -0.91 14.56 3.46
CA LEU A 313 -1.18 13.28 4.11
C LEU A 313 -0.04 12.26 3.93
N ASP A 314 0.58 12.18 2.75
CA ASP A 314 1.70 11.25 2.48
C ASP A 314 2.88 11.45 3.44
N CYS A 315 3.13 12.71 3.82
CA CYS A 315 4.18 13.06 4.78
C CYS A 315 3.70 13.03 6.23
N PHE A 316 2.42 13.32 6.48
CA PHE A 316 1.85 13.52 7.80
C PHE A 316 1.33 12.23 8.44
N LEU A 317 0.53 11.45 7.71
CA LEU A 317 -0.17 10.27 8.25
C LEU A 317 0.78 9.23 8.83
N PRO A 318 1.86 8.78 8.13
CA PRO A 318 2.73 7.75 8.69
C PRO A 318 3.37 8.19 10.01
N LYS A 319 3.75 9.46 10.13
CA LYS A 319 4.38 10.01 11.35
C LYS A 319 3.39 10.15 12.50
N MET A 320 2.17 10.60 12.19
CA MET A 320 1.15 10.78 13.21
C MET A 320 0.64 9.43 13.73
N VAL A 321 0.41 8.46 12.83
CA VAL A 321 0.04 7.10 13.22
C VAL A 321 1.17 6.48 14.06
N ASP A 322 2.43 6.59 13.66
CA ASP A 322 3.56 6.12 14.47
C ASP A 322 3.56 6.77 15.88
N THR A 323 3.25 8.06 15.97
CA THR A 323 3.17 8.80 17.25
C THR A 323 2.00 8.33 18.12
N LEU A 324 0.85 7.99 17.52
CA LEU A 324 -0.30 7.47 18.25
C LEU A 324 -0.08 6.03 18.71
N LEU A 325 0.51 5.18 17.86
CA LEU A 325 0.89 3.81 18.21
C LEU A 325 1.93 3.74 19.34
N ALA A 326 2.80 4.75 19.43
CA ALA A 326 3.78 4.88 20.51
C ALA A 326 3.18 5.37 21.83
N LYS A 327 2.00 5.99 21.80
CA LYS A 327 1.34 6.59 22.97
C LYS A 327 0.13 5.81 23.48
N SER A 328 -0.38 4.86 22.70
CA SER A 328 -1.61 4.17 23.06
C SER A 328 -1.38 3.18 24.21
N GLU A 329 -1.79 3.59 25.40
CA GLU A 329 -2.16 2.70 26.51
C GLU A 329 -3.67 2.75 26.70
#